data_AF-A0A162LSN0-F1
#
_entry.id   AF-A0A162LSN0-F1
#
_cell.length_a   1.000
_cell.length_b   1.000
_cell.length_c   1.000
_cell.angle_alpha   90.00
_cell.angle_beta   90.00
_cell.angle_gamma   90.00
#
_symmetry.space_group_name_H-M   'P 1'
#
loop_
_entity.id
_entity.type
_entity.pdbx_description
1 polymer ?
#
loop_
_entity_poly.entity_id
_entity_poly.type
_entity_poly.pdbx_seq_one_letter_code
_entity_poly.pdbx_strand_id
1 'polypeptide(L)'
;MTVATYADLAQADAHHAARGRAVWADADAGRRLAALVEATAHIDAFHDFIGQPADPGQPLAWPRVATGIGLDGVAVPAPVAQACIELALAALDRPLAEQAAGGAARRLTLGDVAIDYGETPGEAAGVGGALALAARLLAPLAPVRHRRRLVRT
;
A
#
# COMPACT_ATOMS: atom_id res chain seq x y z
N MET A 1 -17.76 -4.02 17.77
CA MET A 1 -17.01 -2.89 17.18
C MET A 1 -16.68 -3.28 15.76
N THR A 2 -17.21 -2.57 14.76
CA THR A 2 -16.89 -2.80 13.36
C THR A 2 -15.50 -2.24 13.09
N VAL A 3 -14.56 -3.07 12.65
CA VAL A 3 -13.22 -2.60 12.27
C VAL A 3 -13.37 -1.82 10.95
N ALA A 4 -12.89 -0.59 10.91
CA ALA A 4 -12.92 0.23 9.70
C ALA A 4 -11.74 -0.15 8.79
N THR A 5 -12.02 -0.44 7.52
CA THR A 5 -11.01 -0.76 6.50
C THR A 5 -11.24 0.11 5.26
N TYR A 6 -10.19 0.33 4.47
CA TYR A 6 -10.28 1.12 3.23
C TYR A 6 -10.99 0.40 2.07
N ALA A 7 -11.16 -0.92 2.16
CA ALA A 7 -11.91 -1.72 1.21
C ALA A 7 -12.70 -2.79 1.95
N ASP A 8 -13.86 -3.16 1.42
CA ASP A 8 -14.64 -4.29 1.91
C ASP A 8 -14.18 -5.62 1.25
N LEU A 9 -14.65 -6.73 1.82
CA LEU A 9 -14.28 -8.07 1.36
C LEU A 9 -14.79 -8.35 -0.07
N ALA A 10 -15.96 -7.82 -0.44
CA ALA A 10 -16.54 -8.04 -1.76
C ALA A 10 -15.72 -7.31 -2.86
N GLN A 11 -15.26 -6.09 -2.59
CA GLN A 11 -14.35 -5.34 -3.43
C GLN A 11 -13.02 -6.07 -3.61
N ALA A 12 -12.45 -6.58 -2.51
CA ALA A 12 -11.20 -7.33 -2.54
C ALA A 12 -11.33 -8.65 -3.33
N ASP A 13 -12.42 -9.41 -3.09
CA ASP A 13 -12.72 -10.64 -3.81
C ASP A 13 -12.90 -10.39 -5.31
N ALA A 14 -13.67 -9.37 -5.71
CA ALA A 14 -13.86 -9.02 -7.11
C ALA A 14 -12.54 -8.63 -7.80
N HIS A 15 -11.71 -7.83 -7.12
CA HIS A 15 -10.43 -7.36 -7.64
C HIS A 15 -9.41 -8.49 -7.84
N HIS A 16 -9.33 -9.42 -6.89
CA HIS A 16 -8.41 -10.56 -6.93
C HIS A 16 -8.90 -11.67 -7.86
N ALA A 17 -10.22 -11.88 -7.96
CA ALA A 17 -10.82 -12.78 -8.94
C ALA A 17 -10.53 -12.31 -10.38
N ALA A 18 -10.67 -11.01 -10.66
CA ALA A 18 -10.35 -10.42 -11.96
C ALA A 18 -8.86 -10.58 -12.35
N ARG A 19 -7.97 -10.78 -11.36
CA ARG A 19 -6.54 -10.98 -11.55
C ARG A 19 -6.08 -12.43 -11.40
N GLY A 20 -6.99 -13.38 -11.21
CA GLY A 20 -6.67 -14.80 -11.06
C GLY A 20 -5.75 -15.11 -9.87
N ARG A 21 -5.87 -14.39 -8.75
CA ARG A 21 -4.98 -14.57 -7.58
C ARG A 21 -5.43 -15.74 -6.71
N ALA A 22 -4.90 -16.93 -7.03
CA ALA A 22 -5.20 -18.18 -6.31
C ALA A 22 -4.94 -18.07 -4.80
N VAL A 23 -3.83 -17.44 -4.38
CA VAL A 23 -3.49 -17.23 -2.96
C VAL A 23 -4.62 -16.53 -2.19
N TRP A 24 -5.28 -15.55 -2.80
CA TRP A 24 -6.42 -14.89 -2.20
C TRP A 24 -7.64 -15.82 -2.15
N ALA A 25 -7.93 -16.50 -3.25
CA ALA A 25 -9.05 -17.43 -3.37
C ALA A 25 -8.95 -18.64 -2.42
N ASP A 26 -7.74 -19.08 -2.09
CA ASP A 26 -7.48 -20.22 -1.20
C ASP A 26 -7.52 -19.84 0.29
N ALA A 27 -7.34 -18.55 0.61
CA ALA A 27 -7.45 -18.06 1.98
C ALA A 27 -8.90 -18.07 2.46
N ASP A 28 -9.16 -18.41 3.73
CA ASP A 28 -10.48 -18.30 4.33
C ASP A 28 -10.89 -16.83 4.56
N ALA A 29 -12.20 -16.60 4.71
CA ALA A 29 -12.74 -15.26 4.90
C ALA A 29 -12.19 -14.55 6.15
N GLY A 30 -11.87 -15.29 7.22
CA GLY A 30 -11.28 -14.73 8.44
C GLY A 30 -9.87 -14.19 8.18
N ARG A 31 -9.03 -14.95 7.46
CA ARG A 31 -7.70 -14.51 7.03
C ARG A 31 -7.75 -13.33 6.06
N ARG A 32 -8.67 -13.32 5.10
CA ARG A 32 -8.85 -12.18 4.18
C ARG A 32 -9.23 -10.90 4.92
N LEU A 33 -10.15 -11.00 5.89
CA LEU A 33 -10.53 -9.87 6.73
C LEU A 33 -9.36 -9.37 7.58
N ALA A 34 -8.63 -10.28 8.24
CA ALA A 34 -7.45 -9.92 9.02
C ALA A 34 -6.39 -9.21 8.16
N ALA A 35 -6.17 -9.69 6.93
CA ALA A 35 -5.23 -9.07 6.00
C ALA A 35 -5.66 -7.65 5.57
N LEU A 36 -6.95 -7.38 5.38
CA LEU A 36 -7.46 -6.03 5.09
C LEU A 36 -7.30 -5.08 6.28
N VAL A 37 -7.50 -5.58 7.50
CA VAL A 37 -7.27 -4.80 8.73
C VAL A 37 -5.79 -4.45 8.86
N GLU A 38 -4.90 -5.42 8.66
CA GLU A 38 -3.46 -5.20 8.69
C GLU A 38 -3.01 -4.23 7.59
N ALA A 39 -3.50 -4.38 6.36
CA ALA A 39 -3.21 -3.48 5.26
C ALA A 39 -3.65 -2.04 5.56
N THR A 40 -4.84 -1.87 6.17
CA THR A 40 -5.34 -0.55 6.59
C THR A 40 -4.43 0.07 7.65
N ALA A 41 -4.11 -0.69 8.70
CA ALA A 41 -3.22 -0.22 9.77
C ALA A 41 -1.82 0.12 9.23
N HIS A 42 -1.32 -0.65 8.27
CA HIS A 42 -0.04 -0.39 7.60
C HIS A 42 -0.06 0.93 6.82
N ILE A 43 -1.12 1.18 6.04
CA ILE A 43 -1.27 2.45 5.30
C ILE A 43 -1.28 3.63 6.27
N ASP A 44 -2.05 3.54 7.36
CA ASP A 44 -2.17 4.62 8.33
C ASP A 44 -0.87 4.87 9.11
N ALA A 45 -0.07 3.83 9.36
CA ALA A 45 1.18 3.95 10.11
C ALA A 45 2.36 4.43 9.26
N PHE A 46 2.42 4.04 7.98
CA PHE A 46 3.63 4.22 7.15
C PHE A 46 3.47 5.26 6.04
N HIS A 47 2.25 5.68 5.70
CA HIS A 47 2.03 6.59 4.58
C HIS A 47 1.59 7.99 5.03
N ASP A 48 2.38 8.99 4.67
CA ASP A 48 2.01 10.40 4.84
C ASP A 48 1.13 10.84 3.67
N PHE A 49 -0.08 11.32 3.97
CA PHE A 49 -1.01 11.84 2.96
C PHE A 49 -0.97 13.36 2.86
N ILE A 50 -1.15 13.89 1.64
CA ILE A 50 -1.36 15.32 1.40
C ILE A 50 -2.66 15.78 2.06
N GLY A 51 -2.70 17.06 2.46
CA GLY A 51 -3.85 17.67 3.09
C GLY A 51 -3.98 17.27 4.56
N GLN A 52 -5.13 17.60 5.14
CA GLN A 52 -5.43 17.36 6.55
C GLN A 52 -6.64 16.43 6.68
N PRO A 53 -6.74 15.61 7.75
CA PRO A 53 -7.96 14.85 8.02
C PRO A 53 -9.18 15.77 8.03
N ALA A 54 -10.29 15.32 7.46
CA ALA A 54 -11.52 16.12 7.43
C ALA A 54 -12.11 16.29 8.85
N ASP A 55 -12.00 15.24 9.67
CA ASP A 55 -12.34 15.26 11.09
C ASP A 55 -11.18 14.65 11.89
N PRO A 56 -10.62 15.35 12.90
CA PRO A 56 -9.57 14.80 13.77
C PRO A 56 -9.99 13.53 14.54
N GLY A 57 -11.28 13.32 14.76
CA GLY A 57 -11.84 12.17 15.48
C GLY A 57 -12.20 10.99 14.58
N GLN A 58 -11.99 11.09 13.25
CA GLN A 58 -12.32 10.02 12.34
C GLN A 58 -11.37 8.81 12.52
N PRO A 59 -11.84 7.58 12.34
CA PRO A 59 -11.07 6.37 12.65
C PRO A 59 -9.96 6.05 11.65
N LEU A 60 -9.99 6.61 10.44
CA LEU A 60 -9.05 6.32 9.33
C LEU A 60 -8.35 7.60 8.87
N ALA A 61 -7.20 7.51 8.20
CA ALA A 61 -6.51 8.70 7.68
C ALA A 61 -7.29 9.46 6.58
N TRP A 62 -8.25 8.82 5.92
CA TRP A 62 -9.24 9.43 5.02
C TRP A 62 -10.65 9.37 5.64
N PRO A 63 -11.56 10.33 5.37
CA PRO A 63 -11.49 11.45 4.39
C PRO A 63 -10.51 12.58 4.74
N ARG A 64 -10.07 13.34 3.73
CA ARG A 64 -9.16 14.49 3.90
C ARG A 64 -9.65 15.72 3.15
N VAL A 65 -9.16 16.89 3.56
CA VAL A 65 -9.41 18.20 2.94
C VAL A 65 -8.10 18.92 2.66
N ALA A 66 -8.15 19.97 1.84
CA ALA A 66 -6.98 20.75 1.43
C ALA A 66 -5.86 19.89 0.79
N THR A 67 -6.25 18.86 0.05
CA THR A 67 -5.36 17.93 -0.64
C THR A 67 -4.72 18.57 -1.89
N GLY A 68 -5.39 19.56 -2.52
CA GLY A 68 -4.89 20.23 -3.73
C GLY A 68 -4.86 19.35 -4.98
N ILE A 69 -5.43 18.14 -4.91
CA ILE A 69 -5.46 17.13 -5.99
C ILE A 69 -6.90 16.70 -6.34
N GLY A 70 -7.91 17.46 -5.90
CA GLY A 70 -9.31 17.21 -6.22
C GLY A 70 -9.93 16.00 -5.51
N LEU A 71 -9.32 15.53 -4.41
CA LEU A 71 -9.86 14.44 -3.57
C LEU A 71 -10.42 14.95 -2.23
N ASP A 72 -10.69 16.25 -2.14
CA ASP A 72 -11.20 16.86 -0.91
C ASP A 72 -12.60 16.33 -0.56
N GLY A 73 -12.78 15.86 0.67
CA GLY A 73 -14.04 15.31 1.17
C GLY A 73 -14.38 13.91 0.67
N VAL A 74 -13.50 13.27 -0.11
CA VAL A 74 -13.71 11.89 -0.57
C VAL A 74 -13.50 10.92 0.59
N ALA A 75 -14.53 10.10 0.88
CA ALA A 75 -14.52 9.15 1.99
C ALA A 75 -13.33 8.19 1.93
N VAL A 76 -13.15 7.49 0.82
CA VAL A 76 -11.96 6.69 0.52
C VAL A 76 -11.63 6.82 -0.96
N PRO A 77 -10.46 7.38 -1.33
CA PRO A 77 -10.07 7.45 -2.73
C PRO A 77 -9.84 6.07 -3.34
N ALA A 78 -10.25 5.87 -4.59
CA ALA A 78 -10.04 4.62 -5.31
C ALA A 78 -8.58 4.10 -5.28
N PRO A 79 -7.54 4.97 -5.40
CA PRO A 79 -6.15 4.51 -5.27
C PRO A 79 -5.82 3.94 -3.89
N VAL A 80 -6.41 4.48 -2.81
CA VAL A 80 -6.21 4.01 -1.43
C VAL A 80 -6.90 2.67 -1.21
N ALA A 81 -8.14 2.54 -1.67
CA ALA A 81 -8.88 1.28 -1.62
C ALA A 81 -8.14 0.18 -2.39
N GLN A 82 -7.67 0.48 -3.60
CA GLN A 82 -6.92 -0.47 -4.41
C GLN A 82 -5.56 -0.83 -3.79
N ALA A 83 -4.85 0.14 -3.22
CA ALA A 83 -3.60 -0.13 -2.50
C ALA A 83 -3.83 -1.03 -1.28
N CYS A 84 -4.91 -0.82 -0.54
CA CYS A 84 -5.30 -1.67 0.59
C CYS A 84 -5.56 -3.12 0.15
N ILE A 85 -6.28 -3.32 -0.96
CA ILE A 85 -6.55 -4.65 -1.53
C ILE A 85 -5.25 -5.37 -1.94
N GLU A 86 -4.31 -4.66 -2.55
CA GLU A 86 -3.01 -5.23 -2.96
C GLU A 86 -2.13 -5.54 -1.75
N LEU A 87 -2.08 -4.65 -0.75
CA LEU A 87 -1.35 -4.91 0.50
C LEU A 87 -1.94 -6.08 1.28
N ALA A 88 -3.25 -6.27 1.25
CA ALA A 88 -3.88 -7.42 1.90
C ALA A 88 -3.41 -8.74 1.28
N LEU A 89 -3.19 -8.79 -0.04
CA LEU A 89 -2.60 -9.97 -0.68
C LEU A 89 -1.17 -10.22 -0.17
N ALA A 90 -0.38 -9.16 0.05
CA ALA A 90 0.97 -9.30 0.59
C ALA A 90 0.98 -9.75 2.06
N ALA A 91 0.03 -9.27 2.85
CA ALA A 91 -0.15 -9.64 4.26
C ALA A 91 -0.49 -11.13 4.45
N LEU A 92 -1.16 -11.76 3.47
CA LEU A 92 -1.46 -13.20 3.51
C LEU A 92 -0.21 -14.09 3.43
N ASP A 93 0.87 -13.60 2.81
CA ASP A 93 2.12 -14.34 2.66
C ASP A 93 3.04 -14.14 3.86
N ARG A 94 3.20 -12.89 4.31
CA ARG A 94 4.00 -12.54 5.49
C ARG A 94 3.46 -11.25 6.13
N PRO A 95 3.59 -11.06 7.46
CA PRO A 95 3.24 -9.80 8.10
C PRO A 95 3.93 -8.59 7.46
N LEU A 96 3.15 -7.54 7.17
CA LEU A 96 3.59 -6.32 6.49
C LEU A 96 4.65 -5.58 7.32
N ALA A 97 4.57 -5.65 8.65
CA ALA A 97 5.55 -5.04 9.55
C ALA A 97 6.96 -5.63 9.37
N GLU A 98 7.07 -6.94 9.18
CA GLU A 98 8.34 -7.63 8.93
C GLU A 98 8.91 -7.25 7.56
N GLN A 99 8.03 -7.14 6.55
CA GLN A 99 8.40 -6.73 5.20
C GLN A 99 8.89 -5.27 5.16
N ALA A 100 8.31 -4.39 5.97
CA ALA A 100 8.77 -3.00 6.13
C ALA A 100 10.12 -2.89 6.85
N ALA A 101 10.32 -3.68 7.91
CA ALA A 101 11.58 -3.71 8.65
C ALA A 101 12.77 -4.23 7.81
N GLY A 102 12.51 -5.16 6.89
CA GLY A 102 13.50 -5.66 5.93
C GLY A 102 14.04 -4.61 4.95
N GLY A 103 13.35 -3.48 4.78
CA GLY A 103 13.79 -2.38 3.92
C GLY A 103 14.86 -1.46 4.54
N ALA A 104 15.05 -1.51 5.88
CA ALA A 104 15.96 -0.62 6.59
C ALA A 104 17.43 -1.08 6.63
N ALA A 105 17.76 -2.28 6.14
CA ALA A 105 19.13 -2.79 6.13
C ALA A 105 19.45 -3.63 4.89
N ARG A 106 19.96 -2.99 3.84
CA ARG A 106 21.10 -3.46 3.01
C ARG A 106 21.57 -2.33 2.09
N ARG A 107 22.28 -1.35 2.67
CA ARG A 107 23.35 -0.67 1.93
C ARG A 107 24.51 -1.66 1.87
N LEU A 108 24.51 -2.51 0.86
CA LEU A 108 25.72 -3.22 0.43
C LEU A 108 26.39 -2.32 -0.60
N THR A 109 27.63 -1.95 -0.32
CA THR A 109 28.52 -1.29 -1.27
C THR A 109 28.62 -2.15 -2.52
N LEU A 110 28.04 -1.70 -3.64
CA LEU A 110 28.27 -2.29 -4.96
C LEU A 110 29.70 -1.94 -5.39
N GLY A 111 30.65 -2.75 -4.94
CA GLY A 111 31.90 -2.95 -5.63
C GLY A 111 31.72 -4.17 -6.51
N ASP A 112 31.58 -3.91 -7.82
CA ASP A 112 31.62 -4.89 -8.90
C ASP A 112 30.44 -5.90 -9.01
N VAL A 113 29.85 -5.89 -10.22
CA VAL A 113 29.11 -6.97 -10.89
C VAL A 113 27.56 -6.95 -10.89
N ALA A 114 27.09 -7.03 -12.15
CA ALA A 114 25.86 -7.54 -12.73
C ALA A 114 24.55 -6.76 -12.54
N ILE A 115 24.21 -6.01 -13.60
CA ILE A 115 22.83 -5.77 -13.98
C ILE A 115 22.29 -7.10 -14.53
N ASP A 116 21.42 -7.76 -13.78
CA ASP A 116 20.61 -8.84 -14.32
C ASP A 116 19.28 -8.24 -14.79
N TYR A 117 19.14 -8.05 -16.10
CA TYR A 117 17.84 -7.80 -16.72
C TYR A 117 17.13 -9.14 -16.80
N GLY A 118 16.50 -9.55 -15.70
CA GLY A 118 15.51 -10.62 -15.72
C GLY A 118 14.30 -10.16 -16.53
N GLU A 119 14.03 -10.90 -17.60
CA GLU A 119 13.06 -10.64 -18.67
C GLU A 119 11.62 -10.36 -18.19
N THR A 120 10.90 -9.55 -18.95
CA THR A 120 9.42 -9.54 -18.97
C THR A 120 8.94 -10.55 -20.01
N PRO A 121 7.70 -11.12 -20.02
CA PRO A 121 6.50 -10.74 -19.25
C PRO A 121 5.68 -11.96 -18.71
N GLY A 122 5.35 -12.00 -17.42
CA GLY A 122 4.34 -12.97 -16.94
C GLY A 122 4.27 -13.24 -15.43
N GLU A 123 5.34 -12.97 -14.67
CA GLU A 123 5.49 -13.55 -13.32
C GLU A 123 5.70 -12.53 -12.19
N ALA A 124 5.35 -11.26 -12.40
CA ALA A 124 5.18 -10.30 -11.28
C ALA A 124 3.79 -10.44 -10.62
N ALA A 125 3.12 -11.58 -10.79
CA ALA A 125 1.85 -11.92 -10.14
C ALA A 125 2.06 -12.52 -8.73
N GLY A 126 3.16 -12.18 -8.07
CA GLY A 126 3.47 -12.54 -6.68
C GLY A 126 3.37 -11.35 -5.71
N VAL A 127 3.60 -11.63 -4.43
CA VAL A 127 3.53 -10.70 -3.29
C VAL A 127 4.43 -9.47 -3.45
N GLY A 128 5.62 -9.62 -4.06
CA GLY A 128 6.52 -8.50 -4.35
C GLY A 128 5.95 -7.48 -5.35
N GLY A 129 5.12 -7.93 -6.30
CA GLY A 129 4.41 -7.05 -7.23
C GLY A 129 3.30 -6.25 -6.56
N ALA A 130 2.65 -6.83 -5.55
CA ALA A 130 1.55 -6.19 -4.83
C ALA A 130 2.02 -4.99 -4.00
N LEU A 131 3.15 -5.13 -3.28
CA LEU A 131 3.81 -4.02 -2.56
C LEU A 131 4.22 -2.88 -3.51
N ALA A 132 4.85 -3.21 -4.64
CA ALA A 132 5.27 -2.22 -5.62
C ALA A 132 4.08 -1.48 -6.27
N LEU A 133 2.99 -2.19 -6.53
CA LEU A 133 1.77 -1.60 -7.08
C LEU A 133 1.08 -0.69 -6.07
N ALA A 134 0.96 -1.11 -4.81
CA ALA A 134 0.42 -0.30 -3.73
C ALA A 134 1.21 1.00 -3.55
N ALA A 135 2.54 0.93 -3.49
CA ALA A 135 3.40 2.11 -3.41
C ALA A 135 3.17 3.07 -4.60
N ARG A 136 3.00 2.54 -5.81
CA ARG A 136 2.75 3.34 -7.01
C ARG A 136 1.37 4.01 -7.01
N LEU A 137 0.36 3.36 -6.44
CA LEU A 137 -0.98 3.92 -6.29
C LEU A 137 -1.03 5.03 -5.24
N LEU A 138 -0.24 4.91 -4.16
CA LEU A 138 -0.19 5.87 -3.07
C LEU A 138 0.77 7.05 -3.33
N ALA A 139 1.76 6.89 -4.23
CA ALA A 139 2.72 7.93 -4.60
C ALA A 139 2.11 9.31 -4.94
N PRO A 140 1.05 9.44 -5.77
CA PRO A 140 0.46 10.74 -6.07
C PRO A 140 -0.24 11.40 -4.87
N LEU A 141 -0.52 10.64 -3.82
CA LEU A 141 -1.19 11.11 -2.60
C LEU A 141 -0.19 11.52 -1.51
N ALA A 142 1.11 11.33 -1.74
CA ALA A 142 2.16 11.69 -0.81
C ALA A 142 2.65 13.13 -1.05
N PRO A 143 2.96 13.91 0.00
CA PRO A 143 3.46 15.27 -0.15
C PRO A 143 4.77 15.31 -0.95
N VAL A 144 4.87 16.29 -1.85
CA VAL A 144 6.10 16.55 -2.60
C VAL A 144 7.19 16.99 -1.62
N ARG A 145 8.06 16.05 -1.23
CA ARG A 145 9.21 16.36 -0.38
C ARG A 145 10.27 17.06 -1.23
N HIS A 146 10.29 18.39 -1.22
CA HIS A 146 11.40 19.15 -1.80
C HIS A 146 12.68 18.78 -1.07
N ARG A 147 13.58 18.02 -1.72
CA ARG A 147 14.92 17.76 -1.20
C ARG A 147 15.69 19.08 -1.18
N ARG A 148 15.76 19.74 -0.03
CA ARG A 148 16.69 20.85 0.17
C ARG A 148 18.11 20.29 0.04
N ARG A 149 18.78 20.54 -1.09
CA ARG A 149 20.23 20.37 -1.19
C ARG A 149 20.84 21.35 -0.20
N LEU A 150 21.38 20.83 0.91
CA LEU A 150 22.27 21.60 1.76
C LEU A 150 23.56 21.81 0.97
N VAL A 151 23.67 22.97 0.32
CA VAL A 151 24.93 23.45 -0.22
C VAL A 151 25.78 23.84 0.98
N ARG A 152 26.80 23.04 1.30
CA ARG A 152 27.85 23.43 2.25
C ARG A 152 28.72 24.47 1.53
N THR A 153 28.62 25.73 1.96
CA THR A 153 29.61 26.80 1.71
C THR A 153 30.76 26.69 2.69
#